data_AF-A0A1Y3BA14-F1
#
_entry.id   AF-A0A1Y3BA14-F1
#
_cell.length_a   1.000
_cell.length_b   1.000
_cell.length_c   1.000
_cell.angle_alpha   90.00
_cell.angle_beta   90.00
_cell.angle_gamma   90.00
#
_symmetry.space_group_name_H-M   'P 1'
#
loop_
_entity.id
_entity.type
_entity.pdbx_description
1 polymer ?
#
loop_
_entity_poly.entity_id
_entity_poly.type
_entity_poly.pdbx_seq_one_letter_code
_entity_poly.pdbx_strand_id
1 'polypeptide(L)'
;GFPKRHRDFTAALKYFIKACELNDATGCDFAGKILAGFEPPLQKYIPPEFEKGLRYLERGCNLGSSGQLFESTESCYAAAFMHASGIKEFLPRNDEKAIEFGTKACDSSHMDSCKLVSIVYKRCNNEEMAEKFMAKYERLKKQITENVGIEMQRT
;
A
#
# COMPACT_ATOMS: atom_id res chain seq x y z
N GLY A 1 39.52 8.52 7.82
CA GLY A 1 38.12 8.63 8.25
C GLY A 1 37.22 8.41 7.05
N PHE A 2 36.23 7.53 7.15
CA PHE A 2 35.29 7.29 6.05
C PHE A 2 34.45 8.56 5.79
N PRO A 3 34.25 8.97 4.54
CA PRO A 3 33.44 10.14 4.21
C PRO A 3 32.01 9.93 4.72
N LYS A 4 31.46 10.95 5.38
CA LYS A 4 30.06 10.95 5.82
C LYS A 4 29.18 10.75 4.58
N ARG A 5 28.46 9.63 4.52
CA ARG A 5 27.50 9.31 3.45
C ARG A 5 26.43 10.41 3.40
N HIS A 6 26.51 11.31 2.43
CA HIS A 6 25.50 12.32 2.17
C HIS A 6 24.29 11.62 1.56
N ARG A 7 23.20 11.50 2.32
CA ARG A 7 21.94 10.91 1.83
C ARG A 7 21.15 12.02 1.16
N ASP A 8 21.12 11.99 -0.17
CA ASP A 8 20.26 12.86 -0.96
C ASP A 8 18.94 12.14 -1.26
N PHE A 9 17.97 12.34 -0.37
CA PHE A 9 16.63 11.76 -0.52
C PHE A 9 15.88 12.33 -1.72
N THR A 10 16.17 13.56 -2.11
CA THR A 10 15.56 14.20 -3.28
C THR A 10 16.05 13.55 -4.57
N ALA A 11 17.35 13.24 -4.66
CA ALA A 11 17.89 12.46 -5.76
C ALA A 11 17.27 11.05 -5.81
N ALA A 12 17.13 10.37 -4.66
CA ALA A 12 16.49 9.05 -4.61
C ALA A 12 15.05 9.10 -5.14
N LEU A 13 14.25 10.08 -4.70
CA LEU A 13 12.89 10.28 -5.20
C LEU A 13 12.85 10.47 -6.73
N LYS A 14 13.78 11.26 -7.30
CA LYS A 14 13.87 11.45 -8.76
C LYS A 14 14.08 10.13 -9.50
N TYR A 15 14.91 9.23 -8.97
CA TYR A 15 15.13 7.92 -9.59
C TYR A 15 13.91 7.00 -9.46
N PHE A 16 13.20 7.01 -8.33
CA PHE A 16 11.96 6.25 -8.18
C PHE A 16 10.86 6.74 -9.15
N ILE A 17 10.72 8.07 -9.30
CA ILE A 17 9.82 8.65 -10.29
C ILE A 17 10.18 8.17 -11.70
N LYS A 18 11.47 8.25 -12.08
CA LYS A 18 11.93 7.79 -13.39
C LYS A 18 11.68 6.29 -13.60
N ALA A 19 11.89 5.46 -12.58
CA ALA A 19 11.57 4.04 -12.65
C ALA A 19 10.07 3.83 -12.90
N CYS A 20 9.21 4.55 -12.17
CA CYS A 20 7.76 4.49 -12.38
C CYS A 20 7.31 4.92 -13.79
N GLU A 21 7.95 5.96 -14.35
CA GLU A 21 7.74 6.40 -15.74
C GLU A 21 8.10 5.31 -16.75
N LEU A 22 9.06 4.44 -16.40
CA LEU A 22 9.45 3.25 -17.17
C LEU A 22 8.62 1.99 -16.84
N ASN A 23 7.46 2.16 -16.21
CA ASN A 23 6.53 1.09 -15.81
C ASN A 23 7.11 0.11 -14.78
N ASP A 24 8.05 0.56 -13.97
CA ASP A 24 8.54 -0.20 -12.81
C ASP A 24 7.56 -0.02 -11.64
N ALA A 25 6.88 -1.10 -11.23
CA ALA A 25 5.88 -1.04 -10.16
C ALA A 25 6.53 -0.66 -8.82
N THR A 26 7.73 -1.15 -8.55
CA THR A 26 8.52 -0.84 -7.35
C THR A 26 8.90 0.64 -7.27
N GLY A 27 9.31 1.24 -8.40
CA GLY A 27 9.57 2.66 -8.53
C GLY A 27 8.33 3.49 -8.24
N CYS A 28 7.16 3.05 -8.72
CA CYS A 28 5.89 3.69 -8.40
C CYS A 28 5.55 3.58 -6.91
N ASP A 29 5.78 2.42 -6.28
CA ASP A 29 5.53 2.20 -4.85
C ASP A 29 6.34 3.17 -3.99
N PHE A 30 7.66 3.23 -4.20
CA PHE A 30 8.53 4.11 -3.44
C PHE A 30 8.25 5.59 -3.70
N ALA A 31 8.09 5.99 -4.96
CA ALA A 31 7.73 7.38 -5.28
C ALA A 31 6.39 7.77 -4.65
N GLY A 32 5.41 6.87 -4.74
CA GLY A 32 4.09 7.01 -4.17
C GLY A 32 4.09 7.16 -2.65
N LYS A 33 4.74 6.24 -1.93
CA LYS A 33 4.83 6.27 -0.46
C LYS A 33 5.55 7.51 0.08
N ILE A 34 6.66 7.91 -0.56
CA ILE A 34 7.38 9.12 -0.17
C ILE A 34 6.48 10.34 -0.33
N LEU A 35 5.85 10.52 -1.50
CA LEU A 35 5.03 11.69 -1.80
C LEU A 35 3.68 11.68 -1.08
N ALA A 36 3.13 10.51 -0.74
CA ALA A 36 1.92 10.37 0.06
C ALA A 36 2.17 10.60 1.57
N GLY A 37 3.43 10.75 1.99
CA GLY A 37 3.79 10.95 3.39
C GLY A 37 3.79 9.67 4.23
N PHE A 38 3.80 8.49 3.62
CA PHE A 38 3.92 7.21 4.33
C PHE A 38 5.33 6.93 4.88
N GLU A 39 6.29 7.81 4.59
CA GLU A 39 7.65 7.79 5.11
C GLU A 39 7.92 9.00 6.05
N PRO A 40 7.42 9.00 7.29
CA PRO A 40 7.56 10.12 8.22
C PRO A 40 8.99 10.67 8.38
N PRO A 41 10.06 9.84 8.42
CA PRO A 41 11.43 10.34 8.52
C PRO A 41 11.88 11.22 7.35
N LEU A 42 11.24 11.08 6.18
CA LEU A 42 11.59 11.79 4.95
C LEU A 42 10.85 13.12 4.78
N GLN A 43 9.72 13.32 5.47
CA GLN A 43 8.87 14.51 5.30
C GLN A 43 9.61 15.83 5.59
N LYS A 44 10.59 15.82 6.50
CA LYS A 44 11.45 16.98 6.78
C LYS A 44 12.35 17.41 5.59
N TYR A 45 12.55 16.53 4.61
CA TYR A 45 13.36 16.77 3.43
C TYR A 45 12.50 16.89 2.16
N ILE A 46 11.38 16.15 2.13
CA ILE A 46 10.48 16.05 0.99
C ILE A 46 9.06 16.26 1.54
N PRO A 47 8.51 17.48 1.45
CA PRO A 47 7.12 17.74 1.83
C PRO A 47 6.16 16.85 1.01
N PRO A 48 5.13 16.25 1.62
CA PRO A 48 4.17 15.43 0.89
C PRO A 48 3.47 16.18 -0.25
N GLU A 49 3.31 15.50 -1.38
CA GLU A 49 2.46 15.92 -2.51
C GLU A 49 1.33 14.87 -2.63
N PHE A 50 0.35 14.90 -1.71
CA PHE A 50 -0.60 13.79 -1.48
C PHE A 50 -1.28 13.27 -2.75
N GLU A 51 -1.85 14.14 -3.59
CA GLU A 51 -2.52 13.72 -4.82
C GLU A 51 -1.56 13.05 -5.81
N LYS A 52 -0.31 13.54 -5.89
CA LYS A 52 0.72 12.98 -6.77
C LYS A 52 1.22 11.64 -6.24
N GLY A 53 1.40 11.54 -4.92
CA GLY A 53 1.70 10.28 -4.25
C GLY A 53 0.62 9.23 -4.53
N LEU A 54 -0.64 9.60 -4.36
CA LEU A 54 -1.78 8.74 -4.68
C LEU A 54 -1.75 8.26 -6.14
N ARG A 55 -1.52 9.16 -7.11
CA ARG A 55 -1.43 8.76 -8.53
C ARG A 55 -0.34 7.73 -8.79
N TYR A 56 0.82 7.86 -8.14
CA TYR A 56 1.89 6.86 -8.26
C TYR A 56 1.51 5.52 -7.62
N LEU A 57 0.86 5.53 -6.46
CA LEU A 57 0.38 4.29 -5.81
C LEU A 57 -0.70 3.59 -6.65
N GLU A 58 -1.68 4.33 -7.18
CA GLU A 58 -2.69 3.78 -8.09
C GLU A 58 -2.04 3.17 -9.34
N ARG A 59 -1.02 3.85 -9.91
CA ARG A 59 -0.25 3.34 -11.05
C ARG A 59 0.52 2.07 -10.70
N GLY A 60 1.27 2.06 -9.59
CA GLY A 60 2.05 0.91 -9.13
C GLY A 60 1.18 -0.32 -8.89
N CYS A 61 0.01 -0.13 -8.28
CA CYS A 61 -0.98 -1.19 -8.12
C CYS A 61 -1.43 -1.79 -9.47
N ASN A 62 -1.74 -0.94 -10.45
CA ASN A 62 -2.25 -1.38 -11.75
C ASN A 62 -1.15 -1.97 -12.66
N LEU A 63 0.12 -1.60 -12.46
CA LEU A 63 1.26 -2.21 -13.14
C LEU A 63 1.55 -3.64 -12.63
N GLY A 64 1.27 -3.93 -11.36
CA GLY A 64 1.47 -5.25 -10.74
C GLY A 64 0.82 -6.44 -11.42
N SER A 65 -0.26 -6.21 -12.18
CA SER A 65 -0.93 -7.24 -12.96
C SER A 65 -0.07 -7.80 -14.11
N SER A 66 1.13 -7.26 -14.34
CA SER A 66 2.07 -7.70 -15.40
C SER A 66 3.22 -8.63 -14.92
N GLY A 67 3.14 -9.22 -13.72
CA GLY A 67 4.06 -10.29 -13.28
C GLY A 67 5.17 -9.90 -12.30
N GLN A 68 5.17 -8.67 -11.77
CA GLN A 68 6.05 -8.24 -10.67
C GLN A 68 5.27 -8.39 -9.35
N LEU A 69 5.28 -9.60 -8.78
CA LEU A 69 4.23 -10.07 -7.86
C LEU A 69 4.20 -9.42 -6.46
N PHE A 70 5.29 -8.81 -5.97
CA PHE A 70 5.38 -8.45 -4.55
C PHE A 70 5.11 -6.97 -4.29
N GLU A 71 5.71 -6.05 -5.05
CA GLU A 71 5.65 -4.62 -4.72
C GLU A 71 4.33 -3.93 -5.12
N SER A 72 3.56 -4.50 -6.05
CA SER A 72 2.26 -3.94 -6.44
C SER A 72 1.22 -4.02 -5.34
N THR A 73 1.31 -5.04 -4.48
CA THR A 73 0.35 -5.31 -3.42
C THR A 73 0.37 -4.22 -2.37
N GLU A 74 1.56 -3.73 -2.01
CA GLU A 74 1.73 -2.62 -1.08
C GLU A 74 1.20 -1.30 -1.65
N SER A 75 1.46 -1.04 -2.93
CA SER A 75 0.90 0.13 -3.63
C SER A 75 -0.63 0.10 -3.67
N CYS A 76 -1.22 -1.07 -3.94
CA CYS A 76 -2.67 -1.27 -3.88
C CYS A 76 -3.22 -0.97 -2.47
N TYR A 77 -2.60 -1.52 -1.43
CA TYR A 77 -3.04 -1.29 -0.05
C TYR A 77 -2.91 0.19 0.35
N ALA A 78 -1.79 0.83 0.04
CA ALA A 78 -1.56 2.24 0.34
C ALA A 78 -2.56 3.16 -0.37
N ALA A 79 -2.83 2.91 -1.67
CA ALA A 79 -3.88 3.63 -2.41
C ALA A 79 -5.27 3.41 -1.79
N ALA A 80 -5.60 2.17 -1.43
CA ALA A 80 -6.87 1.84 -0.78
C ALA A 80 -7.03 2.57 0.56
N PHE A 81 -5.96 2.63 1.36
CA PHE A 81 -5.96 3.32 2.65
C PHE A 81 -6.17 4.83 2.49
N MET A 82 -5.52 5.46 1.51
CA MET A 82 -5.70 6.89 1.21
C MET A 82 -7.15 7.18 0.81
N HIS A 83 -7.75 6.37 -0.06
CA HIS A 83 -9.15 6.51 -0.47
C HIS A 83 -10.11 6.28 0.70
N ALA A 84 -9.87 5.26 1.52
CA ALA A 84 -10.74 4.90 2.65
C ALA A 84 -10.75 5.96 3.74
N SER A 85 -9.59 6.56 3.99
CA SER A 85 -9.38 7.55 5.05
C SER A 85 -9.71 8.96 4.57
N GLY A 86 -9.42 9.27 3.31
CA GLY A 86 -9.34 10.63 2.82
C GLY A 86 -8.21 11.41 3.51
N ILE A 87 -7.93 12.61 3.01
CA ILE A 87 -7.02 13.57 3.62
C ILE A 87 -7.76 14.90 3.64
N LYS A 88 -7.97 15.45 4.83
CA LYS A 88 -8.70 16.71 4.99
C LYS A 88 -8.10 17.77 4.07
N GLU A 89 -8.95 18.50 3.35
CA GLU A 89 -8.58 19.58 2.41
C GLU A 89 -7.83 19.15 1.13
N PHE A 90 -7.32 17.92 1.03
CA PHE A 90 -6.55 17.45 -0.14
C PHE A 90 -7.19 16.30 -0.91
N LEU A 91 -7.92 15.40 -0.22
CA LEU A 91 -8.49 14.21 -0.82
C LEU A 91 -9.79 13.81 -0.10
N PRO A 92 -10.97 13.94 -0.72
CA PRO A 92 -12.19 13.40 -0.13
C PRO A 92 -12.11 11.87 -0.04
N ARG A 93 -12.80 11.30 0.95
CA ARG A 93 -12.96 9.85 1.05
C ARG A 93 -13.64 9.30 -0.20
N ASN A 94 -13.22 8.13 -0.64
CA ASN A 94 -13.78 7.41 -1.77
C ASN A 94 -13.86 5.90 -1.44
N ASP A 95 -15.02 5.46 -0.97
CA ASP A 95 -15.22 4.07 -0.54
C ASP A 95 -15.17 3.08 -1.70
N GLU A 96 -15.64 3.49 -2.89
CA GLU A 96 -15.60 2.68 -4.10
C GLU A 96 -14.17 2.35 -4.52
N LYS A 97 -13.30 3.36 -4.64
CA LYS A 97 -11.89 3.16 -4.95
C LYS A 97 -11.14 2.45 -3.82
N ALA A 98 -11.49 2.69 -2.57
CA ALA A 98 -10.92 1.97 -1.44
C ALA A 98 -11.22 0.46 -1.53
N ILE A 99 -12.44 0.09 -1.88
CA ILE A 99 -12.85 -1.29 -2.13
C ILE A 99 -12.11 -1.85 -3.35
N GLU A 100 -12.01 -1.12 -4.45
CA GLU A 100 -11.35 -1.57 -5.68
C GLU A 100 -9.88 -1.94 -5.44
N PHE A 101 -9.08 -0.98 -4.97
CA PHE A 101 -7.65 -1.19 -4.72
C PHE A 101 -7.42 -2.15 -3.55
N GLY A 102 -8.24 -2.06 -2.51
CA GLY A 102 -8.12 -2.89 -1.32
C GLY A 102 -8.42 -4.36 -1.62
N THR A 103 -9.39 -4.63 -2.51
CA THR A 103 -9.71 -6.00 -2.95
C THR A 103 -8.54 -6.59 -3.72
N LYS A 104 -7.92 -5.84 -4.64
CA LYS A 104 -6.71 -6.28 -5.38
C LYS A 104 -5.60 -6.70 -4.40
N ALA A 105 -5.28 -5.88 -3.40
CA ALA A 105 -4.27 -6.24 -2.40
C ALA A 105 -4.67 -7.44 -1.53
N CYS A 106 -5.94 -7.53 -1.12
CA CYS A 106 -6.45 -8.66 -0.34
C CYS A 106 -6.41 -9.98 -1.15
N ASP A 107 -6.67 -9.93 -2.46
CA ASP A 107 -6.57 -11.08 -3.37
C ASP A 107 -5.13 -11.57 -3.53
N SER A 108 -4.16 -10.67 -3.41
CA SER A 108 -2.73 -10.98 -3.26
C SER A 108 -2.31 -11.31 -1.82
N SER A 109 -3.23 -11.75 -0.96
CA SER A 109 -2.99 -12.16 0.44
C SER A 109 -2.48 -11.07 1.39
N HIS A 110 -2.66 -9.78 1.07
CA HIS A 110 -2.34 -8.70 2.00
C HIS A 110 -3.42 -8.60 3.09
N MET A 111 -3.09 -9.13 4.28
CA MET A 111 -4.01 -9.26 5.40
C MET A 111 -4.67 -7.93 5.81
N ASP A 112 -3.88 -6.87 5.99
CA ASP A 112 -4.43 -5.59 6.42
C ASP A 112 -5.37 -4.98 5.39
N SER A 113 -5.20 -5.33 4.10
CA SER A 113 -6.10 -4.89 3.05
C SER A 113 -7.44 -5.60 3.14
N CYS A 114 -7.45 -6.91 3.44
CA CYS A 114 -8.70 -7.63 3.70
C CYS A 114 -9.48 -7.01 4.87
N LYS A 115 -8.77 -6.67 5.96
CA LYS A 115 -9.38 -6.01 7.12
C LYS A 115 -9.89 -4.61 6.77
N LEU A 116 -9.12 -3.83 6.01
CA LEU A 116 -9.53 -2.50 5.54
C LEU A 116 -10.82 -2.58 4.71
N VAL A 117 -10.86 -3.46 3.72
CA VAL A 117 -12.03 -3.62 2.82
C VAL A 117 -13.27 -4.04 3.61
N SER A 118 -13.13 -4.93 4.59
CA SER A 118 -14.23 -5.27 5.51
C SER A 118 -14.78 -4.03 6.23
N ILE A 119 -13.90 -3.19 6.79
CA ILE A 119 -14.28 -1.96 7.49
C ILE A 119 -15.02 -1.01 6.55
N VAL A 120 -14.55 -0.88 5.30
CA VAL A 120 -15.22 -0.05 4.30
C VAL A 120 -16.60 -0.60 3.94
N TYR A 121 -16.75 -1.92 3.69
CA TYR A 121 -18.06 -2.51 3.44
C TYR A 121 -19.04 -2.35 4.61
N LYS A 122 -18.56 -2.49 5.85
CA LYS A 122 -19.38 -2.23 7.04
C LYS A 122 -19.84 -0.77 7.09
N ARG A 123 -18.97 0.17 6.75
CA ARG A 123 -19.31 1.61 6.63
C ARG A 123 -20.35 1.86 5.52
N CYS A 124 -20.31 1.08 4.44
CA CYS A 124 -21.31 1.11 3.36
C CYS A 124 -22.59 0.33 3.67
N ASN A 125 -22.80 -0.17 4.90
CA ASN A 125 -23.93 -1.02 5.31
C ASN A 125 -24.07 -2.32 4.51
N ASN A 126 -22.95 -2.88 4.03
CA ASN A 126 -22.93 -4.19 3.36
C ASN A 126 -22.30 -5.23 4.30
N GLU A 127 -23.11 -5.83 5.17
CA GLU A 127 -22.64 -6.79 6.17
C GLU A 127 -22.11 -8.08 5.55
N GLU A 128 -22.78 -8.61 4.51
CA GLU A 128 -22.36 -9.83 3.81
C GLU A 128 -20.91 -9.72 3.31
N MET A 129 -20.59 -8.61 2.63
CA MET A 129 -19.24 -8.39 2.13
C MET A 129 -18.24 -8.09 3.25
N ALA A 130 -18.66 -7.37 4.29
CA ALA A 130 -17.81 -7.12 5.46
C ALA A 130 -17.38 -8.44 6.13
N GLU A 131 -18.33 -9.34 6.37
CA GLU A 131 -18.08 -10.67 6.95
C GLU A 131 -17.18 -11.51 6.05
N LYS A 132 -17.44 -11.52 4.74
CA LYS A 132 -16.62 -12.24 3.75
C LYS A 132 -15.14 -11.83 3.82
N PHE A 133 -14.86 -10.52 3.86
CA PHE A 133 -13.49 -10.01 3.91
C PHE A 133 -12.85 -10.22 5.30
N MET A 134 -13.62 -10.14 6.39
CA MET A 134 -13.12 -10.51 7.73
C MET A 134 -12.73 -11.99 7.81
N ALA A 135 -13.56 -12.89 7.28
CA ALA A 135 -13.28 -14.31 7.28
C ALA A 135 -11.98 -14.64 6.52
N LYS A 136 -11.73 -13.91 5.42
CA LYS A 136 -10.46 -14.02 4.67
C LYS A 136 -9.27 -13.51 5.49
N TYR A 137 -9.40 -12.37 6.17
CA TYR A 137 -8.37 -11.87 7.09
C TYR A 137 -8.03 -12.89 8.19
N GLU A 138 -9.03 -13.47 8.87
CA GLU A 138 -8.79 -14.44 9.94
C GLU A 138 -8.16 -15.74 9.42
N ARG A 139 -8.53 -16.18 8.21
CA ARG A 139 -7.90 -17.34 7.56
C ARG A 139 -6.41 -17.10 7.31
N LEU A 140 -6.05 -15.95 6.72
CA LEU A 140 -4.65 -15.60 6.47
C LEU A 140 -3.86 -15.46 7.78
N LYS A 141 -4.45 -14.81 8.80
CA LYS A 141 -3.85 -14.68 10.13
C LYS A 141 -3.53 -16.03 10.77
N LYS A 142 -4.45 -16.99 10.66
CA LYS A 142 -4.25 -18.35 11.15
C LYS A 142 -3.09 -19.04 10.42
N GLN A 143 -3.03 -18.96 9.10
CA GLN A 143 -1.93 -19.52 8.31
C GLN A 143 -0.56 -18.97 8.72
N ILE A 144 -0.45 -17.65 8.93
CA ILE A 144 0.81 -17.05 9.40
C ILE A 144 1.17 -17.57 10.80
N THR A 145 0.21 -17.62 11.71
CA THR A 145 0.45 -18.07 13.10
C THR A 145 0.91 -19.53 13.14
N GLU A 146 0.29 -20.39 12.34
CA GLU A 146 0.67 -21.81 12.22
C GLU A 146 2.06 -21.99 11.60
N ASN A 147 2.39 -21.23 10.55
CA ASN A 147 3.70 -21.27 9.91
C ASN A 147 4.83 -20.86 10.88
N VAL A 148 4.63 -19.78 11.65
CA VAL A 148 5.58 -19.35 12.68
C VAL A 148 5.74 -20.42 13.77
N GLY A 149 4.63 -21.03 14.21
CA GLY A 149 4.66 -22.12 15.18
C GLY A 149 5.45 -23.35 14.70
N ILE A 150 5.39 -23.68 13.41
CA ILE A 150 6.17 -24.77 12.79
C ILE A 150 7.66 -24.40 12.73
N GLU A 151 8.00 -23.16 12.38
CA GLU A 151 9.41 -22.72 12.33
C GLU A 151 10.07 -22.72 13.71
N MET A 152 9.34 -22.29 14.75
CA MET A 152 9.84 -22.33 16.14
C MET A 152 10.05 -23.75 16.68
N GLN A 153 9.36 -24.76 16.14
CA GLN A 153 9.55 -26.17 16.51
C GLN A 153 10.73 -26.83 15.78
N ARG A 154 11.28 -26.17 14.75
CA ARG A 154 12.40 -26.68 13.93
C ARG A 154 13.76 -26.08 14.32
N THR A 155 13.78 -25.12 15.26
CA THR A 155 14.98 -24.48 15.85
C THR A 155 15.22 -25.00 17.25
#